data_AF-A0A0S8H3A5-F1
#
_entry.id   AF-A0A0S8H3A5-F1
#
_cell.length_a   1.000
_cell.length_b   1.000
_cell.length_c   1.000
_cell.angle_alpha   90.00
_cell.angle_beta   90.00
_cell.angle_gamma   90.00
#
_symmetry.space_group_name_H-M   'P 1'
#
loop_
_entity.id
_entity.type
_entity.pdbx_description
1 polymer ?
#
loop_
_entity_poly.entity_id
_entity_poly.type
_entity_poly.pdbx_seq_one_letter_code
_entity_poly.pdbx_strand_id
1 'polypeptide(L)'
;MRALLLAQDFPPALSGGISMYYHQLSRCLHSELSVLAPATRGAADFDRAQPFAIHRRRIPVVPPAFMTSSRLQFLRWPRIAYVALAQWTLYYKHALQLVGVEGVDITLLGHLYLGPLGPRLRRAAGVRYGVMLHGSELYRYMGWRPIRRRMLGALDAADFLVVNSDFTRRQ
;
A
#
# COMPACT_ATOMS: atom_id res chain seq x y z
N MET A 1 15.93 -13.85 2.42
CA MET A 1 15.40 -12.65 1.73
C MET A 1 14.40 -11.99 2.65
N ARG A 2 14.38 -10.68 2.77
CA ARG A 2 13.44 -9.95 3.63
C ARG A 2 12.55 -9.02 2.82
N ALA A 3 11.26 -9.09 3.05
CA ALA A 3 10.23 -8.35 2.35
C ALA A 3 9.59 -7.28 3.25
N LEU A 4 9.17 -6.17 2.64
CA LEU A 4 8.39 -5.12 3.31
C LEU A 4 7.05 -4.94 2.62
N LEU A 5 5.95 -5.26 3.30
CA LEU A 5 4.60 -5.01 2.83
C LEU A 5 4.12 -3.61 3.22
N LEU A 6 3.79 -2.78 2.22
CA LEU A 6 3.11 -1.51 2.43
C LEU A 6 1.59 -1.76 2.38
N ALA A 7 0.97 -1.85 3.55
CA ALA A 7 -0.45 -2.16 3.69
C ALA A 7 -1.21 -0.99 4.30
N GLN A 8 -2.04 -0.35 3.48
CA GLN A 8 -3.00 0.66 3.95
C GLN A 8 -4.08 0.04 4.85
N ASP A 9 -4.56 -1.13 4.44
CA ASP A 9 -5.59 -1.88 5.14
C ASP A 9 -4.92 -3.02 5.89
N PHE A 10 -4.81 -2.89 7.21
CA PHE A 10 -4.25 -3.92 8.07
C PHE A 10 -5.02 -3.95 9.39
N PRO A 11 -5.23 -5.12 10.02
CA PRO A 11 -5.96 -5.21 11.28
C PRO A 11 -5.27 -4.36 12.36
N PRO A 12 -5.96 -3.90 13.43
CA PRO A 12 -7.37 -4.16 13.77
C PRO A 12 -8.37 -3.17 13.16
N ALA A 13 -7.91 -2.19 12.39
CA ALA A 13 -8.75 -1.03 12.05
C ALA A 13 -9.84 -1.29 11.01
N LEU A 14 -9.58 -2.19 10.07
CA LEU A 14 -10.51 -2.54 9.00
C LEU A 14 -10.65 -4.05 8.95
N SER A 15 -11.88 -4.55 9.05
CA SER A 15 -12.23 -5.98 8.98
C SER A 15 -12.53 -6.44 7.55
N GLY A 16 -11.90 -5.82 6.55
CA GLY A 16 -12.10 -6.16 5.13
C GLY A 16 -11.28 -7.36 4.67
N GLY A 17 -11.66 -7.95 3.53
CA GLY A 17 -10.97 -9.12 2.95
C GLY A 17 -9.48 -8.88 2.69
N ILE A 18 -9.10 -7.70 2.20
CA ILE A 18 -7.69 -7.32 1.96
C ILE A 18 -6.89 -7.32 3.26
N SER A 19 -7.47 -6.78 4.33
CA SER A 19 -6.84 -6.71 5.66
C SER A 19 -6.57 -8.09 6.24
N MET A 20 -7.55 -9.00 6.14
CA MET A 20 -7.39 -10.40 6.56
C MET A 20 -6.40 -11.16 5.69
N TYR A 21 -6.42 -10.94 4.38
CA TYR A 21 -5.46 -11.55 3.45
C TYR A 21 -4.02 -11.17 3.79
N TYR A 22 -3.74 -9.88 4.03
CA TYR A 22 -2.42 -9.44 4.44
C TYR A 22 -2.00 -9.95 5.79
N HIS A 23 -2.93 -10.02 6.76
CA HIS A 23 -2.63 -10.63 8.04
C HIS A 23 -2.23 -12.10 7.91
N GLN A 24 -2.99 -12.89 7.15
CA GLN A 24 -2.67 -14.31 6.93
C GLN A 24 -1.38 -14.48 6.13
N LEU A 25 -1.14 -13.65 5.11
CA LEU A 25 0.12 -13.65 4.35
C LEU A 25 1.32 -13.37 5.25
N SER A 26 1.23 -12.34 6.10
CA SER A 26 2.28 -12.03 7.08
C SER A 26 2.47 -13.14 8.11
N ARG A 27 1.40 -13.82 8.51
CA ARG A 27 1.50 -15.01 9.36
C ARG A 27 2.19 -16.16 8.66
N CYS A 28 1.96 -16.40 7.37
CA CYS A 28 2.64 -17.49 6.66
C CYS A 28 4.14 -17.20 6.50
N LEU A 29 4.50 -15.96 6.20
CA LEU A 29 5.89 -15.54 5.92
C LEU A 29 6.68 -15.14 7.18
N HIS A 30 6.02 -14.96 8.33
CA HIS A 30 6.62 -14.70 9.63
C HIS A 30 7.75 -13.63 9.58
N SER A 31 8.97 -14.01 9.96
CA SER A 31 10.16 -13.14 10.04
C SER A 31 10.69 -12.68 8.69
N GLU A 32 10.22 -13.27 7.59
CA GLU A 32 10.61 -12.85 6.24
C GLU A 32 9.80 -11.65 5.74
N LEU A 33 8.68 -11.30 6.39
CA LEU A 33 7.84 -10.18 5.99
C LEU A 33 7.60 -9.20 7.14
N SER A 34 8.09 -7.98 6.97
CA SER A 34 7.73 -6.84 7.80
C SER A 34 6.57 -6.06 7.19
N VAL A 35 5.71 -5.46 8.02
CA VAL A 35 4.53 -4.72 7.56
C VAL A 35 4.66 -3.24 7.93
N LEU A 36 4.51 -2.33 6.95
CA LEU A 36 4.35 -0.90 7.18
C LEU A 36 2.86 -0.54 7.01
N ALA A 37 2.21 -0.15 8.11
CA ALA A 37 0.79 0.14 8.15
C ALA A 37 0.46 1.43 8.93
N PRO A 38 -0.71 2.07 8.67
CA PRO A 38 -1.17 3.20 9.46
C PRO A 38 -1.38 2.84 10.94
N ALA A 39 -1.08 3.80 11.82
CA ALA A 39 -1.33 3.70 13.25
C ALA A 39 -2.82 3.86 13.54
N THR A 40 -3.39 2.91 14.28
CA THR A 40 -4.83 2.84 14.55
C THR A 40 -5.09 2.46 16.01
N ARG A 41 -6.30 2.73 16.50
CA ARG A 41 -6.66 2.45 17.89
C ARG A 41 -6.64 0.94 18.14
N GLY A 42 -6.03 0.51 19.25
CA GLY A 42 -5.88 -0.92 19.58
C GLY A 42 -4.80 -1.64 18.80
N ALA A 43 -4.05 -0.96 17.91
CA ALA A 43 -2.99 -1.60 17.13
C ALA A 43 -1.88 -2.19 18.02
N ALA A 44 -1.51 -1.53 19.13
CA ALA A 44 -0.42 -2.00 19.99
C ALA A 44 -0.69 -3.39 20.59
N ASP A 45 -1.92 -3.63 21.06
CA ASP A 45 -2.29 -4.92 21.68
C ASP A 45 -2.34 -6.02 20.61
N PHE A 46 -2.87 -5.70 19.43
CA PHE A 46 -2.88 -6.61 18.29
C PHE A 46 -1.46 -6.97 17.83
N ASP A 47 -0.60 -5.96 17.67
CA ASP A 47 0.76 -6.09 17.13
C ASP A 47 1.65 -6.94 18.07
N ARG A 48 1.50 -6.79 19.40
CA ARG A 48 2.23 -7.61 20.38
C ARG A 48 1.89 -9.10 20.29
N ALA A 49 0.71 -9.45 19.78
CA ALA A 49 0.28 -10.83 19.64
C ALA A 49 0.74 -11.47 18.32
N GLN A 50 1.41 -10.73 17.43
CA GLN A 50 1.84 -11.25 16.12
C GLN A 50 3.28 -11.76 16.15
N PRO A 51 3.60 -12.82 15.38
CA PRO A 51 4.96 -13.37 15.32
C PRO A 51 5.87 -12.65 14.28
N PHE A 52 5.44 -11.51 13.74
CA PHE A 52 6.16 -10.75 12.70
C PHE A 52 6.16 -9.25 12.99
N ALA A 53 7.08 -8.52 12.37
CA ALA A 53 7.26 -7.10 12.64
C ALA A 53 6.19 -6.23 11.97
N ILE A 54 5.54 -5.38 12.75
CA ILE A 54 4.55 -4.42 12.27
C ILE A 54 4.98 -3.00 12.67
N HIS A 55 5.27 -2.18 11.67
CA HIS A 55 5.66 -0.79 11.82
C HIS A 55 4.45 0.12 11.61
N ARG A 56 3.83 0.53 12.72
CA ARG A 56 2.75 1.51 12.73
C ARG A 56 3.29 2.93 12.57
N ARG A 57 2.73 3.68 11.62
CA ARG A 57 3.08 5.10 11.39
C ARG A 57 1.83 5.96 11.28
N ARG A 58 1.91 7.19 11.80
CA ARG A 58 0.82 8.17 11.70
C ARG A 58 0.72 8.66 10.26
N ILE A 59 -0.12 8.01 9.48
CA ILE A 59 -0.34 8.32 8.07
C ILE A 59 -1.79 8.84 7.94
N PRO A 60 -2.00 10.07 7.44
CA PRO A 60 -3.33 10.65 7.35
C PRO A 60 -4.16 9.87 6.33
N VAL A 61 -5.31 9.32 6.70
CA VAL A 61 -6.17 8.56 5.78
C VAL A 61 -7.24 9.48 5.19
N VAL A 62 -7.53 9.35 3.89
CA VAL A 62 -8.70 10.01 3.30
C VAL A 62 -9.93 9.25 3.77
N PRO A 63 -10.86 9.88 4.53
CA PRO A 63 -12.02 9.16 5.03
C PRO A 63 -12.90 8.70 3.85
N PRO A 64 -13.50 7.49 3.89
CA PRO A 64 -14.35 6.98 2.82
C PRO A 64 -15.49 7.95 2.45
N ALA A 65 -16.01 8.68 3.43
CA ALA A 65 -17.05 9.72 3.26
C ALA A 65 -16.62 10.91 2.39
N PHE A 66 -15.32 11.09 2.13
CA PHE A 66 -14.81 12.08 1.18
C PHE A 66 -14.94 11.61 -0.28
N MET A 67 -15.12 10.30 -0.51
CA MET A 67 -15.28 9.71 -1.85
C MET A 67 -16.76 9.53 -2.25
N THR A 68 -17.70 9.65 -1.31
CA THR A 68 -19.15 9.62 -1.59
C THR A 68 -19.66 10.92 -2.23
N SER A 69 -20.58 10.76 -3.19
CA SER A 69 -21.09 11.73 -4.15
C SER A 69 -21.76 12.96 -3.53
N SER A 70 -21.07 14.09 -3.47
CA SER A 70 -21.70 15.39 -3.24
C SER A 70 -21.16 16.44 -4.21
N ARG A 71 -22.05 17.32 -4.70
CA ARG A 71 -21.80 18.36 -5.71
C ARG A 71 -20.65 19.33 -5.36
N LEU A 72 -20.25 19.36 -4.08
CA LEU A 72 -19.13 20.13 -3.52
C LEU A 72 -17.78 19.39 -3.54
N GLN A 73 -17.66 18.24 -4.21
CA GLN A 73 -16.41 17.47 -4.30
C GLN A 73 -15.25 18.29 -4.87
N PHE A 74 -15.49 19.16 -5.85
CA PHE A 74 -14.41 19.96 -6.46
C PHE A 74 -13.70 20.88 -5.45
N LEU A 75 -14.44 21.44 -4.47
CA LEU A 75 -13.86 22.24 -3.38
C LEU A 75 -12.96 21.41 -2.45
N ARG A 76 -13.18 20.08 -2.40
CA ARG A 76 -12.44 19.14 -1.53
C ARG A 76 -11.23 18.53 -2.23
N TRP A 77 -11.11 18.65 -3.55
CA TRP A 77 -9.99 18.11 -4.33
C TRP A 77 -8.61 18.61 -3.90
N PRO A 78 -8.40 19.91 -3.59
CA PRO A 78 -7.12 20.38 -3.09
C PRO A 78 -6.71 19.67 -1.79
N ARG A 79 -7.67 19.47 -0.88
CA ARG A 79 -7.44 18.76 0.39
C ARG A 79 -7.17 17.27 0.17
N ILE A 80 -7.89 16.62 -0.75
CA ILE A 80 -7.65 15.21 -1.11
C ILE A 80 -6.26 15.04 -1.72
N ALA A 81 -5.88 15.92 -2.65
CA ALA A 81 -4.55 15.92 -3.26
C ALA A 81 -3.46 16.16 -2.21
N TYR A 82 -3.66 17.10 -1.30
CA TYR A 82 -2.75 17.36 -0.18
C TYR A 82 -2.57 16.13 0.72
N VAL A 83 -3.67 15.48 1.13
CA VAL A 83 -3.60 14.27 1.96
C VAL A 83 -2.95 13.12 1.21
N ALA A 84 -3.27 12.91 -0.07
CA ALA A 84 -2.66 11.87 -0.89
C ALA A 84 -1.14 12.09 -1.06
N LEU A 85 -0.72 13.33 -1.29
CA LEU A 85 0.70 13.70 -1.36
C LEU A 85 1.41 13.48 -0.01
N ALA A 86 0.77 13.86 1.09
CA ALA A 86 1.30 13.63 2.43
C ALA A 86 1.43 12.13 2.72
N GLN A 87 0.42 11.32 2.39
CA GLN A 87 0.47 9.86 2.51
C GLN A 87 1.64 9.28 1.72
N TRP A 88 1.74 9.62 0.44
CA TRP A 88 2.83 9.14 -0.42
C TRP A 88 4.20 9.51 0.14
N THR A 89 4.36 10.75 0.60
CA THR A 89 5.62 11.23 1.17
C THR A 89 5.98 10.45 2.44
N LEU A 90 5.02 10.22 3.33
CA LEU A 90 5.23 9.50 4.58
C LEU A 90 5.51 8.01 4.35
N TYR A 91 4.75 7.36 3.46
CA TYR A 91 5.02 5.97 3.07
C TYR A 91 6.41 5.83 2.45
N TYR A 92 6.77 6.73 1.54
CA TYR A 92 8.10 6.71 0.92
C TYR A 92 9.22 6.85 1.96
N LYS A 93 9.14 7.86 2.84
CA LYS A 93 10.16 8.10 3.87
C LYS A 93 10.29 6.92 4.83
N HIS A 94 9.17 6.38 5.33
CA HIS A 94 9.21 5.27 6.27
C HIS A 94 9.62 3.96 5.60
N ALA A 95 9.19 3.70 4.37
CA ALA A 95 9.65 2.53 3.62
C ALA A 95 11.16 2.62 3.38
N LEU A 96 11.67 3.77 2.93
CA LEU A 96 13.10 3.96 2.70
C LEU A 96 13.93 3.77 3.98
N GLN A 97 13.44 4.29 5.11
CA GLN A 97 14.06 4.08 6.42
C GLN A 97 14.10 2.59 6.80
N LEU A 98 12.97 1.88 6.68
CA LEU A 98 12.89 0.46 7.05
C LEU A 98 13.72 -0.42 6.13
N VAL A 99 13.78 -0.08 4.83
CA VAL A 99 14.63 -0.77 3.87
C VAL A 99 16.09 -0.75 4.31
N GLY A 100 16.60 0.41 4.75
CA GLY A 100 17.97 0.54 5.24
C GLY A 100 18.21 -0.13 6.60
N VAL A 101 17.26 -0.02 7.53
CA VAL A 101 17.42 -0.56 8.90
C VAL A 101 17.30 -2.08 8.94
N GLU A 102 16.37 -2.66 8.17
CA GLU A 102 16.10 -4.10 8.23
C GLU A 102 16.77 -4.91 7.12
N GLY A 103 17.44 -4.26 6.17
CA GLY A 103 18.03 -4.96 5.02
C GLY A 103 16.95 -5.59 4.13
N VAL A 104 15.93 -4.83 3.77
CA VAL A 104 14.83 -5.31 2.92
C VAL A 104 15.33 -5.47 1.48
N ASP A 105 15.10 -6.64 0.89
CA ASP A 105 15.44 -6.95 -0.50
C ASP A 105 14.31 -6.56 -1.48
N ILE A 106 13.07 -6.59 -0.99
CA ILE A 106 11.86 -6.54 -1.80
C ILE A 106 10.70 -5.82 -1.10
N THR A 107 10.02 -4.92 -1.81
CA THR A 107 8.86 -4.19 -1.30
C THR A 107 7.58 -4.69 -1.98
N LEU A 108 6.60 -5.12 -1.19
CA LEU A 108 5.27 -5.50 -1.66
C LEU A 108 4.31 -4.32 -1.50
N LEU A 109 3.78 -3.81 -2.62
CA LEU A 109 2.81 -2.72 -2.61
C LEU A 109 1.41 -3.32 -2.52
N GLY A 110 0.78 -3.17 -1.36
CA GLY A 110 -0.52 -3.76 -1.08
C GLY A 110 -1.70 -3.06 -1.77
N HIS A 111 -1.47 -1.98 -2.51
CA HIS A 111 -2.51 -1.29 -3.25
C HIS A 111 -1.90 -0.57 -4.46
N LEU A 112 -2.64 -0.53 -5.57
CA LEU A 112 -2.18 0.13 -6.79
C LEU A 112 -1.91 1.63 -6.60
N TYR A 113 -2.63 2.31 -5.70
CA TYR A 113 -2.40 3.74 -5.46
C TYR A 113 -1.00 4.03 -4.88
N LEU A 114 -0.34 3.04 -4.26
CA LEU A 114 1.04 3.11 -3.81
C LEU A 114 2.03 2.77 -4.92
N GLY A 115 1.57 2.31 -6.08
CA GLY A 115 2.37 1.87 -7.23
C GLY A 115 3.56 2.79 -7.55
N PRO A 116 3.37 4.12 -7.66
CA PRO A 116 4.47 5.05 -7.95
C PRO A 116 5.55 5.16 -6.87
N LEU A 117 5.37 4.54 -5.69
CA LEU A 117 6.42 4.40 -4.69
C LEU A 117 7.42 3.32 -5.07
N GLY A 118 6.99 2.25 -5.77
CA GLY A 118 7.84 1.13 -6.18
C GLY A 118 9.06 1.56 -6.98
N PRO A 119 8.89 2.20 -8.16
CA PRO A 119 10.02 2.71 -8.95
C PRO A 119 10.90 3.70 -8.20
N ARG A 120 10.34 4.47 -7.25
CA ARG A 120 11.10 5.44 -6.45
C ARG A 120 11.97 4.73 -5.41
N LEU A 121 11.44 3.73 -4.71
CA LEU A 121 12.19 2.93 -3.75
C LEU A 121 13.27 2.12 -4.45
N ARG A 122 12.96 1.52 -5.61
CA ARG A 122 13.98 0.84 -6.44
C ARG A 122 15.10 1.79 -6.83
N ARG A 123 14.79 3.00 -7.31
CA ARG A 123 15.82 3.98 -7.68
C ARG A 123 16.65 4.46 -6.49
N ALA A 124 16.03 4.64 -5.32
CA ALA A 124 16.69 5.22 -4.15
C ALA A 124 17.50 4.20 -3.32
N ALA A 125 17.05 2.95 -3.24
CA ALA A 125 17.63 1.92 -2.37
C ALA A 125 17.95 0.60 -3.08
N GLY A 126 17.76 0.50 -4.39
CA GLY A 126 18.09 -0.71 -5.16
C GLY A 126 17.16 -1.91 -4.92
N VAL A 127 16.08 -1.73 -4.17
CA VAL A 127 15.17 -2.83 -3.82
C VAL A 127 14.23 -3.23 -4.95
N ARG A 128 13.94 -4.54 -5.03
CA ARG A 128 12.88 -5.05 -5.91
C ARG A 128 11.51 -4.63 -5.40
N TYR A 129 10.50 -4.59 -6.26
CA TYR A 129 9.13 -4.36 -5.84
C TYR A 129 8.12 -5.17 -6.64
N GLY A 130 7.10 -5.63 -5.94
CA GLY A 130 5.91 -6.26 -6.52
C GLY A 130 4.64 -5.50 -6.14
N VAL A 131 3.59 -5.68 -6.93
CA VAL A 131 2.29 -5.04 -6.69
C VAL A 131 1.21 -6.11 -6.52
N MET A 132 0.40 -5.97 -5.47
CA MET A 132 -0.72 -6.86 -5.19
C MET A 132 -2.02 -6.20 -5.63
N LEU A 133 -2.80 -6.89 -6.47
CA LEU A 133 -4.04 -6.40 -7.08
C LEU A 133 -5.24 -7.24 -6.61
N HIS A 134 -6.34 -6.59 -6.25
CA HIS A 134 -7.55 -7.25 -5.71
C HIS A 134 -8.77 -7.14 -6.64
N GLY A 135 -8.62 -6.49 -7.79
CA GLY A 135 -9.58 -6.49 -8.91
C GLY A 135 -10.45 -5.25 -9.02
N SER A 136 -10.50 -4.39 -8.00
CA SER A 136 -11.28 -3.13 -8.05
C SER A 136 -10.43 -1.89 -8.37
N GLU A 137 -9.11 -2.04 -8.28
CA GLU A 137 -8.17 -0.93 -8.32
C GLU A 137 -8.08 -0.30 -9.72
N LEU A 138 -8.04 -1.12 -10.77
CA LEU A 138 -7.94 -0.60 -12.14
C LEU A 138 -9.13 0.30 -12.48
N TYR A 139 -10.35 -0.18 -12.20
CA TYR A 139 -11.58 0.55 -12.49
C TYR A 139 -11.64 1.91 -11.76
N ARG A 140 -11.14 1.97 -10.51
CA ARG A 140 -11.18 3.18 -9.68
C ARG A 140 -10.28 4.31 -10.17
N TYR A 141 -9.19 4.01 -10.88
CA TYR A 141 -8.21 5.01 -11.32
C TYR A 141 -8.24 5.31 -12.83
N MET A 142 -9.11 4.63 -13.59
CA MET A 142 -9.15 4.71 -15.05
C MET A 142 -9.86 5.96 -15.62
N GLY A 143 -10.60 6.72 -14.81
CA GLY A 143 -11.34 7.90 -15.27
C GLY A 143 -10.46 9.07 -15.73
N TRP A 144 -9.19 9.15 -15.29
CA TRP A 144 -8.28 10.24 -15.64
C TRP A 144 -7.01 9.72 -16.31
N ARG A 145 -6.89 9.96 -17.62
CA ARG A 145 -5.79 9.48 -18.50
C ARG A 145 -4.36 9.62 -17.92
N PRO A 146 -3.92 10.77 -17.37
CA PRO A 146 -2.58 10.90 -16.81
C PRO A 146 -2.35 10.02 -15.58
N ILE A 147 -3.34 9.90 -14.68
CA ILE A 147 -3.25 8.99 -13.52
C ILE A 147 -3.14 7.56 -13.99
N ARG A 148 -4.03 7.15 -14.92
CA ARG A 148 -4.00 5.82 -15.52
C ARG A 148 -2.63 5.47 -16.09
N ARG A 149 -2.06 6.33 -16.94
CA ARG A 149 -0.72 6.12 -17.53
C ARG A 149 0.35 5.93 -16.45
N ARG A 150 0.27 6.70 -15.37
CA ARG A 150 1.23 6.61 -14.27
C ARG A 150 1.08 5.35 -13.43
N MET A 151 -0.14 4.87 -13.20
CA MET A 151 -0.39 3.59 -12.51
C MET A 151 0.08 2.41 -13.37
N LEU A 152 -0.27 2.40 -14.66
CA LEU A 152 0.16 1.36 -15.59
C LEU A 152 1.69 1.30 -15.71
N GLY A 153 2.36 2.45 -15.87
CA GLY A 153 3.82 2.47 -15.90
C GLY A 153 4.48 1.98 -14.59
N ALA A 154 3.79 2.05 -13.45
CA ALA A 154 4.28 1.45 -12.21
C ALA A 154 4.07 -0.07 -12.17
N LEU A 155 3.03 -0.59 -12.81
CA LEU A 155 2.80 -2.03 -12.99
C LEU A 155 3.79 -2.63 -13.98
N ASP A 156 3.99 -1.99 -15.14
CA ASP A 156 4.90 -2.46 -16.19
C ASP A 156 6.36 -2.53 -15.70
N ALA A 157 6.74 -1.63 -14.79
CA ALA A 157 8.08 -1.62 -14.20
C ALA A 157 8.22 -2.58 -13.00
N ALA A 158 7.15 -3.20 -12.51
CA ALA A 158 7.21 -4.09 -11.34
C ALA A 158 7.98 -5.37 -11.67
N ASP A 159 8.69 -5.92 -10.68
CA ASP A 159 9.42 -7.20 -10.89
C ASP A 159 8.45 -8.38 -11.01
N PHE A 160 7.28 -8.28 -10.36
CA PHE A 160 6.19 -9.25 -10.45
C PHE A 160 4.88 -8.62 -9.96
N LEU A 161 3.78 -9.23 -10.39
CA LEU A 161 2.43 -8.87 -9.98
C LEU A 161 1.80 -10.05 -9.25
N VAL A 162 1.14 -9.79 -8.13
CA VAL A 162 0.32 -10.77 -7.42
C VAL A 162 -1.13 -10.44 -7.68
N VAL A 163 -1.82 -11.35 -8.33
CA VAL A 163 -3.24 -11.25 -8.68
C VAL A 163 -4.01 -12.40 -8.02
N ASN A 164 -5.24 -12.15 -7.62
CA ASN A 164 -6.09 -13.15 -6.96
C ASN A 164 -6.75 -14.14 -7.94
N SER A 165 -6.76 -13.83 -9.24
CA SER A 165 -7.45 -14.63 -10.25
C SER A 165 -6.92 -14.37 -11.66
N ASP A 166 -7.13 -15.34 -12.55
CA ASP A 166 -6.87 -15.18 -13.98
C ASP A 166 -7.74 -14.10 -14.62
N PHE A 167 -8.93 -13.85 -14.08
CA PHE A 167 -9.79 -12.76 -14.54
C PHE A 167 -9.11 -11.41 -14.35
N THR A 168 -8.55 -11.14 -13.16
CA THR A 168 -7.82 -9.90 -12.88
C THR A 168 -6.53 -9.79 -13.70
N ARG A 169 -5.86 -10.92 -13.99
CA ARG A 169 -4.67 -10.95 -14.84
C ARG A 169 -4.93 -10.50 -16.27
N ARG A 170 -6.12 -10.77 -16.81
CA ARG A 170 -6.47 -10.48 -18.21
C ARG A 170 -6.97 -9.05 -18.45
N GLN A 171 -7.24 -8.28 -17.39
CA GLN A 171 -7.67 -6.88 -17.47
C GLN A 171 -6.49 -5.93 -17.69
#